data_AF-A0A9P5WPH2-F1
#
_entry.id   AF-A0A9P5WPH2-F1
#
_cell.length_a   1.000
_cell.length_b   1.000
_cell.length_c   1.000
_cell.angle_alpha   90.00
_cell.angle_beta   90.00
_cell.angle_gamma   90.00
#
_symmetry.space_group_name_H-M   'P 1'
#
loop_
_entity.id
_entity.type
_entity.pdbx_description
1 polymer ?
#
loop_
_entity_poly.entity_id
_entity_poly.type
_entity_poly.pdbx_seq_one_letter_code
_entity_poly.pdbx_strand_id
1 'polypeptide(L)'
;MERFSPMIRQSSWAINEDKFSMNVANKENGVDINFHGDLPYYDKVLLRAINGIELMFWRDPTCKEPLSFTLTIDTYGSLGKVVIRYRTIVLVFTFMVVILTIRAQIKDWCRNESFKPFGVVLSGLLRTTFWKLSLLLVFVSFMQSFMSKNIVILSPEAMANSIRMKSRSWISRAWFDNALLGRNETFFWLLLPIFLHVSAGIVAFVWFSLGTIVRAISFFTRLLTRNTSTQNSSGAKSRAIVIGTFMFIATAVPYQLAFAMTVIALVVISAKKLVVAQSTTEIAYTQAAWDRFHFSMSILVMFFFLLPFTIPSLMVWVRNIAGGWLHSFPSDHRVDYVGPFIVFVEGIANGAAVTRMTWKR
;
A
#
# COMPACT_ATOMS: atom_id res chain seq x y z
N MET A 1 19.79 40.30 -35.81
CA MET A 1 20.21 38.95 -35.41
C MET A 1 19.38 38.54 -34.22
N GLU A 2 18.56 37.51 -34.37
CA GLU A 2 17.86 36.90 -33.24
C GLU A 2 18.88 36.21 -32.34
N ARG A 3 18.86 36.51 -31.04
CA ARG A 3 19.78 35.93 -30.06
C ARG A 3 19.21 34.59 -29.59
N PHE A 4 20.05 33.57 -29.55
CA PHE A 4 19.67 32.26 -29.07
C PHE A 4 19.78 32.20 -27.54
N SER A 5 18.69 31.85 -26.86
CA SER A 5 18.70 31.61 -25.40
C SER A 5 19.42 30.28 -25.11
N PRO A 6 20.27 30.20 -24.08
CA PRO A 6 21.05 29.00 -23.82
C PRO A 6 20.18 27.76 -23.63
N MET A 7 20.65 26.63 -24.17
CA MET A 7 20.01 25.32 -24.02
C MET A 7 20.95 24.29 -23.42
N ILE A 8 20.38 23.30 -22.75
CA ILE A 8 21.08 22.16 -22.17
C ILE A 8 20.53 20.86 -22.75
N ARG A 9 21.43 19.93 -23.10
CA ARG A 9 21.10 18.53 -23.41
C ARG A 9 21.61 17.68 -22.29
N GLN A 10 20.74 16.82 -21.81
CA GLN A 10 21.06 15.74 -20.91
C GLN A 10 21.07 14.45 -21.71
N SER A 11 22.21 13.76 -21.78
CA SER A 11 22.33 12.45 -22.42
C SER A 11 22.61 11.38 -21.36
N SER A 12 21.87 10.27 -21.43
CA SER A 12 22.09 9.09 -20.60
C SER A 12 22.41 7.88 -21.47
N TRP A 13 23.67 7.44 -21.40
CA TRP A 13 24.17 6.26 -22.11
C TRP A 13 23.56 4.94 -21.62
N ALA A 14 23.04 4.91 -20.39
CA ALA A 14 22.43 3.72 -19.81
C ALA A 14 21.08 3.37 -20.45
N ILE A 15 20.32 4.38 -20.88
CA ILE A 15 18.97 4.22 -21.44
C ILE A 15 18.90 4.69 -22.91
N ASN A 16 20.00 5.24 -23.44
CA ASN A 16 20.04 5.95 -24.72
C ASN A 16 18.97 7.05 -24.80
N GLU A 17 18.81 7.81 -23.71
CA GLU A 17 17.85 8.91 -23.62
C GLU A 17 18.56 10.26 -23.73
N ASP A 18 18.10 11.09 -24.68
CA ASP A 18 18.53 12.47 -24.87
C ASP A 18 17.38 13.43 -24.59
N LYS A 19 17.53 14.28 -23.57
CA LYS A 19 16.54 15.29 -23.18
C LYS A 19 17.10 16.68 -23.42
N PHE A 20 16.42 17.47 -24.25
CA PHE A 20 16.76 18.85 -24.54
C PHE A 20 15.89 19.81 -23.72
N SER A 21 16.51 20.76 -23.04
CA SER A 21 15.82 21.84 -22.35
C SER A 21 16.24 23.17 -22.95
N MET A 22 15.30 23.84 -23.60
CA MET A 22 15.49 25.16 -24.21
C MET A 22 15.17 26.28 -23.20
N ASN A 23 15.65 27.49 -23.52
CA ASN A 23 15.38 28.72 -22.78
C ASN A 23 15.73 28.61 -21.29
N VAL A 24 16.88 28.00 -20.96
CA VAL A 24 17.29 27.71 -19.58
C VAL A 24 17.42 28.98 -18.75
N ALA A 25 17.89 30.07 -19.37
CA ALA A 25 18.03 31.37 -18.72
C ALA A 25 16.69 32.00 -18.30
N ASN A 26 15.57 31.61 -18.93
CA ASN A 26 14.24 32.18 -18.65
C ASN A 26 13.47 31.36 -17.59
N LYS A 27 14.03 30.26 -17.10
CA LYS A 27 13.38 29.39 -16.11
C LYS A 27 13.81 29.79 -14.70
N GLU A 28 12.93 30.48 -13.98
CA GLU A 28 13.18 30.90 -12.59
C GLU A 28 13.49 29.71 -11.65
N ASN A 29 12.85 28.56 -11.90
CA ASN A 29 13.01 27.35 -11.09
C ASN A 29 14.17 26.42 -11.55
N GLY A 30 14.94 26.83 -12.55
CA GLY A 30 16.00 26.00 -13.14
C GLY A 30 15.47 24.84 -14.01
N VAL A 31 16.30 23.80 -14.17
CA VAL A 31 16.01 22.63 -15.01
C VAL A 31 16.22 21.35 -14.21
N ASP A 32 15.19 20.51 -14.19
CA ASP A 32 15.24 19.21 -13.54
C ASP A 32 16.09 18.21 -14.34
N ILE A 33 17.21 17.81 -13.74
CA ILE A 33 18.11 16.77 -14.24
C ILE A 33 17.77 15.47 -13.49
N ASN A 34 17.31 14.47 -14.24
CA ASN A 34 16.95 13.17 -13.66
C ASN A 34 18.07 12.15 -13.79
N PHE A 35 18.50 11.58 -12.67
CA PHE A 35 19.41 10.44 -12.66
C PHE A 35 18.61 9.13 -12.66
N HIS A 36 18.79 8.35 -13.72
CA HIS A 36 18.24 7.01 -13.80
C HIS A 36 19.26 6.02 -13.25
N GLY A 37 19.01 5.51 -12.05
CA GLY A 37 19.74 4.35 -11.54
C GLY A 37 19.24 3.05 -12.17
N ASP A 38 19.94 1.95 -11.92
CA ASP A 38 19.49 0.62 -12.33
C ASP A 38 18.05 0.37 -11.90
N LEU A 39 17.29 -0.31 -12.76
CA LEU A 39 15.96 -0.80 -12.41
C LEU A 39 16.09 -1.91 -11.35
N PRO A 40 15.25 -1.89 -10.30
CA PRO A 40 15.16 -3.02 -9.40
C PRO A 40 14.54 -4.17 -10.21
N TYR A 41 15.01 -5.41 -10.02
CA TYR A 41 14.50 -6.63 -10.71
C TYR A 41 14.92 -6.83 -12.17
N TYR A 42 15.82 -6.01 -12.72
CA TYR A 42 16.37 -6.21 -14.07
C TYR A 42 17.89 -6.37 -14.06
N ASP A 43 18.41 -7.18 -14.99
CA ASP A 43 19.84 -7.35 -15.19
C ASP A 43 20.46 -6.05 -15.71
N LYS A 44 21.70 -5.75 -15.29
CA LYS A 44 22.46 -4.61 -15.81
C LYS A 44 22.87 -4.93 -17.24
N VAL A 45 22.36 -4.15 -18.19
CA VAL A 45 22.82 -4.16 -19.58
C VAL A 45 23.89 -3.09 -19.74
N LEU A 46 25.13 -3.51 -19.94
CA LEU A 46 26.26 -2.61 -20.16
C LEU A 46 26.53 -2.51 -21.66
N LEU A 47 26.11 -1.39 -22.27
CA LEU A 47 26.30 -1.12 -23.69
C LEU A 47 27.71 -0.59 -24.01
N ARG A 48 28.37 0.11 -23.08
CA ARG A 48 29.81 0.45 -23.08
C ARG A 48 30.19 1.13 -21.76
N ALA A 49 31.50 1.20 -21.47
CA ALA A 49 32.10 1.59 -20.20
C ALA A 49 31.53 2.87 -19.53
N ILE A 50 31.32 2.77 -18.21
CA ILE A 50 31.45 3.79 -17.14
C ILE A 50 31.16 5.25 -17.52
N ASN A 51 30.05 5.54 -18.18
CA ASN A 51 29.67 6.93 -18.45
C ASN A 51 28.43 7.31 -17.62
N GLY A 52 28.57 8.36 -16.83
CA GLY A 52 27.47 8.99 -16.10
C GLY A 52 26.55 9.79 -17.01
N ILE A 53 25.90 10.83 -16.46
CA ILE A 53 25.13 11.76 -17.27
C ILE A 53 26.06 12.73 -17.97
N GLU A 54 25.89 12.89 -19.28
CA GLU A 54 26.58 13.91 -20.05
C GLU A 54 25.67 15.14 -20.19
N LEU A 55 26.20 16.30 -19.78
CA LEU A 55 25.52 17.58 -19.90
C LEU A 55 26.25 18.42 -20.95
N MET A 56 25.56 18.71 -22.06
CA MET A 56 26.05 19.60 -23.10
C MET A 56 25.32 20.93 -23.03
N PHE A 57 26.06 22.02 -23.11
CA PHE A 57 25.54 23.38 -23.07
C PHE A 57 25.79 24.07 -24.40
N TRP A 58 24.78 24.73 -24.94
CA TRP A 58 24.93 25.61 -26.10
C TRP A 58 24.63 27.03 -25.67
N ARG A 59 25.56 27.94 -26.00
CA ARG A 59 25.46 29.36 -25.73
C ARG A 59 25.80 30.15 -26.98
N ASP A 60 25.19 31.32 -27.10
CA ASP A 60 25.52 32.28 -28.15
C ASP A 60 26.95 32.83 -27.93
N PRO A 61 27.83 32.84 -28.96
CA PRO A 61 29.20 33.36 -28.84
C PRO A 61 29.27 34.87 -28.53
N THR A 62 28.18 35.61 -28.72
CA THR A 62 28.12 37.05 -28.44
C THR A 62 27.99 37.38 -26.94
N CYS A 63 27.67 36.41 -26.09
CA CYS A 63 27.57 36.57 -24.64
C CYS A 63 28.96 36.51 -23.98
N LYS A 64 29.38 37.62 -23.36
CA LYS A 64 30.67 37.77 -22.66
C LYS A 64 30.68 37.23 -21.22
N GLU A 65 29.50 36.95 -20.65
CA GLU A 65 29.39 36.45 -19.29
C GLU A 65 29.89 34.98 -19.19
N PRO A 66 30.63 34.63 -18.12
CA PRO A 66 31.06 33.26 -17.89
C PRO A 66 29.85 32.37 -17.56
N LEU A 67 29.85 31.13 -18.06
CA LEU A 67 28.83 30.15 -17.74
C LEU A 67 29.02 29.70 -16.28
N SER A 68 28.11 30.07 -15.40
CA SER A 68 28.01 29.54 -14.04
C SER A 68 26.82 28.58 -13.94
N PHE A 69 27.01 27.45 -13.26
CA PHE A 69 25.92 26.53 -12.97
C PHE A 69 26.01 26.09 -11.52
N THR A 70 24.85 25.92 -10.89
CA THR A 70 24.74 25.42 -9.51
C THR A 70 23.86 24.19 -9.54
N LEU A 71 24.43 23.06 -9.17
CA LEU A 71 23.69 21.81 -9.02
C LEU A 71 23.17 21.71 -7.60
N THR A 72 21.85 21.76 -7.43
CA THR A 72 21.20 21.54 -6.15
C THR A 72 20.51 20.18 -6.14
N ILE A 73 20.51 19.53 -4.97
CA ILE A 73 19.80 18.27 -4.79
C ILE A 73 18.36 18.61 -4.41
N ASP A 74 17.42 18.23 -5.27
CA ASP A 74 16.00 18.26 -4.93
C ASP A 74 15.68 17.08 -3.99
N THR A 75 15.81 17.31 -2.70
CA THR A 75 15.58 16.29 -1.66
C THR A 75 14.12 15.82 -1.63
N TYR A 76 13.17 16.75 -1.83
CA TYR A 76 11.74 16.45 -1.77
C TYR A 76 11.28 15.65 -2.99
N GLY A 77 11.61 16.10 -4.21
CA GLY A 77 11.27 15.36 -5.41
C GLY A 77 12.03 14.04 -5.53
N SER A 78 13.27 13.96 -5.04
CA SER A 78 14.00 12.69 -4.95
C SER A 78 13.32 11.70 -4.01
N LEU A 79 12.90 12.12 -2.81
CA LEU A 79 12.17 11.27 -1.87
C LEU A 79 10.82 10.82 -2.46
N GLY A 80 10.09 11.72 -3.13
CA GLY A 80 8.85 11.40 -3.82
C GLY A 80 9.03 10.32 -4.90
N LYS A 81 10.09 10.43 -5.71
CA LYS A 81 10.44 9.42 -6.74
C LYS A 81 10.76 8.05 -6.11
N VAL A 82 11.44 8.03 -4.95
CA VAL A 82 11.69 6.78 -4.20
C VAL A 82 10.38 6.13 -3.75
N VAL A 83 9.45 6.91 -3.20
CA VAL A 83 8.14 6.40 -2.77
C VAL A 83 7.34 5.85 -3.96
N ILE A 84 7.31 6.55 -5.10
CA ILE A 84 6.62 6.09 -6.31
C ILE A 84 7.24 4.76 -6.81
N ARG A 85 8.58 4.67 -6.81
CA ARG A 85 9.31 3.47 -7.24
C ARG A 85 9.02 2.26 -6.35
N TYR A 86 8.87 2.45 -5.04
CA TYR A 86 8.70 1.36 -4.07
C TYR A 86 7.30 1.28 -3.44
N ARG A 87 6.29 1.91 -4.07
CA ARG A 87 4.90 1.97 -3.57
C ARG A 87 4.32 0.60 -3.21
N THR A 88 4.62 -0.43 -3.99
CA THR A 88 4.12 -1.79 -3.75
C THR A 88 4.70 -2.39 -2.48
N ILE A 89 5.95 -2.08 -2.13
CA ILE A 89 6.58 -2.58 -0.90
C ILE A 89 5.89 -1.98 0.32
N VAL A 90 5.59 -0.67 0.29
CA VAL A 90 4.84 0.01 1.35
C VAL A 90 3.44 -0.61 1.50
N LEU A 91 2.75 -0.90 0.39
CA LEU A 91 1.45 -1.57 0.42
C LEU A 91 1.53 -3.01 1.00
N VAL A 92 2.54 -3.78 0.62
CA VAL A 92 2.72 -5.15 1.13
C VAL A 92 3.08 -5.14 2.61
N PHE A 93 3.99 -4.25 3.04
CA PHE A 93 4.39 -4.14 4.43
C PHE A 93 3.27 -3.62 5.32
N THR A 94 2.48 -2.64 4.88
CA THR A 94 1.28 -2.20 5.62
C THR A 94 0.31 -3.36 5.81
N PHE A 95 0.02 -4.13 4.76
CA PHE A 95 -0.85 -5.30 4.89
C PHE A 95 -0.26 -6.38 5.80
N MET A 96 1.06 -6.65 5.69
CA MET A 96 1.77 -7.58 6.58
C MET A 96 1.65 -7.19 8.05
N VAL A 97 1.85 -5.91 8.38
CA VAL A 97 1.70 -5.37 9.74
C VAL A 97 0.29 -5.63 10.28
N VAL A 98 -0.74 -5.39 9.46
CA VAL A 98 -2.14 -5.63 9.86
C VAL A 98 -2.40 -7.11 10.13
N ILE A 99 -1.98 -8.00 9.23
CA ILE A 99 -2.16 -9.45 9.39
C ILE A 99 -1.40 -9.99 10.60
N LEU A 100 -0.17 -9.54 10.86
CA LEU A 100 0.58 -9.92 12.05
C LEU A 100 -0.11 -9.45 13.34
N THR A 101 -0.68 -8.25 13.32
CA THR A 101 -1.43 -7.70 14.47
C THR A 101 -2.69 -8.51 14.73
N ILE A 102 -3.48 -8.83 13.70
CA ILE A 102 -4.69 -9.66 13.83
C ILE A 102 -4.34 -11.08 14.28
N ARG A 103 -3.28 -11.68 13.71
CA ARG A 103 -2.79 -13.00 14.15
C ARG A 103 -2.43 -13.00 15.64
N ALA A 104 -1.74 -11.95 16.11
CA ALA A 104 -1.40 -11.82 17.52
C ALA A 104 -2.65 -11.63 18.39
N GLN A 105 -3.63 -10.82 17.96
CA GLN A 105 -4.92 -10.67 18.66
C GLN A 105 -5.67 -12.00 18.78
N ILE A 106 -5.78 -12.77 17.69
CA ILE A 106 -6.45 -14.07 17.68
C ILE A 106 -5.69 -15.05 18.59
N LYS A 107 -4.35 -15.05 18.54
CA LYS A 107 -3.53 -15.92 19.40
C LYS A 107 -3.74 -15.61 20.89
N ASP A 108 -3.76 -14.34 21.27
CA ASP A 108 -4.02 -13.92 22.65
C ASP A 108 -5.44 -14.28 23.08
N TRP A 109 -6.42 -14.07 22.19
CA TRP A 109 -7.82 -14.46 22.43
C TRP A 109 -8.00 -15.97 22.62
N CYS A 110 -7.29 -16.81 21.85
CA CYS A 110 -7.28 -18.27 22.03
C CYS A 110 -6.63 -18.71 23.35
N ARG A 111 -5.78 -17.88 23.97
CA ARG A 111 -5.13 -18.16 25.25
C ARG A 111 -5.99 -17.77 26.46
N ASN A 112 -7.29 -17.59 26.27
CA ASN A 112 -8.27 -17.17 27.28
C ASN A 112 -8.17 -15.71 27.75
N GLU A 113 -7.40 -14.87 27.06
CA GLU A 113 -7.39 -13.44 27.34
C GLU A 113 -8.57 -12.73 26.64
N SER A 114 -8.95 -11.55 27.13
CA SER A 114 -9.91 -10.67 26.44
C SER A 114 -9.39 -10.28 25.06
N PHE A 115 -10.30 -9.96 24.13
CA PHE A 115 -9.88 -9.53 22.80
C PHE A 115 -9.30 -8.12 22.87
N LYS A 116 -7.97 -8.03 22.93
CA LYS A 116 -7.24 -6.78 23.15
C LYS A 116 -7.48 -5.77 22.00
N PRO A 117 -7.47 -4.46 22.29
CA PRO A 117 -7.51 -3.43 21.27
C PRO A 117 -6.33 -3.55 20.29
N PHE A 118 -6.58 -3.27 19.01
CA PHE A 118 -5.58 -3.37 17.94
C PHE A 118 -4.30 -2.58 18.24
N GLY A 119 -4.43 -1.34 18.72
CA GLY A 119 -3.27 -0.50 19.06
C GLY A 119 -2.38 -1.04 20.19
N VAL A 120 -2.96 -1.74 21.17
CA VAL A 120 -2.19 -2.35 22.28
C VAL A 120 -1.32 -3.49 21.73
N VAL A 121 -1.89 -4.34 20.88
CA VAL A 121 -1.17 -5.46 20.27
C VAL A 121 -0.12 -4.96 19.28
N LEU A 122 -0.44 -3.93 18.48
CA LEU A 122 0.52 -3.30 17.57
C LEU A 122 1.72 -2.72 18.32
N SER A 123 1.49 -2.02 19.44
CA SER A 123 2.57 -1.49 20.30
C SER A 123 3.43 -2.62 20.88
N GLY A 124 2.83 -3.72 21.30
CA GLY A 124 3.55 -4.91 21.73
C GLY A 124 4.42 -5.53 20.63
N LEU A 125 3.90 -5.64 19.41
CA LEU A 125 4.64 -6.15 18.24
C LEU A 125 5.80 -5.23 17.85
N LEU A 126 5.60 -3.91 17.91
CA LEU A 126 6.64 -2.92 17.64
C LEU A 126 7.85 -3.11 18.58
N ARG A 127 7.59 -3.28 19.88
CA ARG A 127 8.64 -3.45 20.90
C ARG A 127 9.36 -4.80 20.85
N THR A 128 8.69 -5.86 20.38
CA THR A 128 9.22 -7.23 20.52
C THR A 128 9.63 -7.87 19.20
N THR A 129 8.84 -7.70 18.15
CA THR A 129 8.95 -8.45 16.90
C THR A 129 9.52 -7.59 15.78
N PHE A 130 9.12 -6.32 15.67
CA PHE A 130 9.52 -5.50 14.53
C PHE A 130 10.99 -5.10 14.57
N TRP A 131 11.59 -4.93 15.74
CA TRP A 131 13.03 -4.72 15.83
C TRP A 131 13.81 -5.95 15.32
N LYS A 132 13.39 -7.18 15.70
CA LYS A 132 13.99 -8.43 15.21
C LYS A 132 13.82 -8.58 13.70
N LEU A 133 12.62 -8.29 13.20
CA LEU A 133 12.32 -8.32 11.77
C LEU A 133 13.15 -7.27 11.02
N SER A 134 13.37 -6.10 11.60
CA SER A 134 14.23 -5.05 11.01
C SER A 134 15.68 -5.50 10.91
N LEU A 135 16.23 -6.15 11.94
CA LEU A 135 17.57 -6.74 11.88
C LEU A 135 17.67 -7.83 10.81
N LEU A 136 16.64 -8.67 10.69
CA LEU A 136 16.57 -9.68 9.63
C LEU A 136 16.52 -9.03 8.24
N LEU A 137 15.71 -7.98 8.04
CA LEU A 137 15.61 -7.27 6.77
C LEU A 137 16.92 -6.57 6.39
N VAL A 138 17.61 -5.99 7.38
CA VAL A 138 18.97 -5.45 7.21
C VAL A 138 19.91 -6.54 6.72
N PHE A 139 19.95 -7.67 7.41
CA PHE A 139 20.84 -8.77 7.08
C PHE A 139 20.56 -9.31 5.67
N VAL A 140 19.29 -9.53 5.33
CA VAL A 140 18.89 -10.01 4.00
C VAL A 140 19.23 -8.99 2.91
N SER A 141 18.92 -7.71 3.13
CA SER A 141 19.21 -6.64 2.14
C SER A 141 20.72 -6.46 1.93
N PHE A 142 21.50 -6.56 3.01
CA PHE A 142 22.95 -6.54 2.95
C PHE A 142 23.46 -7.74 2.15
N MET A 143 23.04 -8.96 2.48
CA MET A 143 23.42 -10.17 1.74
C MET A 143 23.07 -10.10 0.26
N GLN A 144 21.86 -9.62 -0.09
CA GLN A 144 21.43 -9.43 -1.48
C GLN A 144 22.34 -8.45 -2.23
N SER A 145 22.86 -7.42 -1.55
CA SER A 145 23.75 -6.45 -2.17
C SER A 145 25.16 -6.99 -2.45
N PHE A 146 25.63 -8.00 -1.72
CA PHE A 146 26.91 -8.66 -1.99
C PHE A 146 26.81 -9.75 -3.08
N MET A 147 25.59 -10.18 -3.42
CA MET A 147 25.40 -11.12 -4.52
C MET A 147 25.61 -10.40 -5.86
N SER A 148 26.62 -10.83 -6.60
CA SER A 148 27.01 -10.23 -7.89
C SER A 148 25.83 -10.15 -8.86
N LYS A 149 25.67 -9.01 -9.55
CA LYS A 149 24.71 -8.86 -10.65
C LYS A 149 25.25 -9.59 -11.88
N ASN A 150 24.38 -10.31 -12.59
CA ASN A 150 24.74 -10.80 -13.92
C ASN A 150 24.84 -9.57 -14.83
N ILE A 151 26.04 -9.33 -15.37
CA ILE A 151 26.25 -8.30 -16.37
C ILE A 151 26.04 -8.95 -17.72
N VAL A 152 25.00 -8.51 -18.43
CA VAL A 152 24.80 -8.93 -19.82
C VAL A 152 25.57 -7.95 -20.70
N ILE A 153 26.72 -8.38 -21.20
CA ILE A 153 27.48 -7.65 -22.20
C ILE A 153 26.90 -7.99 -23.57
N LEU A 154 26.35 -7.00 -24.27
CA LEU A 154 25.89 -7.14 -25.65
C LEU A 154 27.11 -7.13 -26.59
N SER A 155 27.92 -8.19 -26.55
CA SER A 155 28.89 -8.51 -27.60
C SER A 155 28.40 -9.72 -28.41
N PRO A 156 28.61 -9.76 -29.74
CA PRO A 156 28.18 -10.89 -30.57
C PRO A 156 28.70 -12.25 -30.07
N GLU A 157 29.89 -12.27 -29.47
CA GLU A 157 30.53 -13.46 -28.89
C GLU A 157 29.96 -13.84 -27.50
N ALA A 158 29.55 -12.85 -26.70
CA ALA A 158 28.94 -13.08 -25.38
C ALA A 158 27.51 -13.62 -25.49
N MET A 159 26.76 -13.24 -26.53
CA MET A 159 25.41 -13.77 -26.78
C MET A 159 25.43 -15.29 -27.01
N ALA A 160 26.41 -15.81 -27.76
CA ALA A 160 26.58 -17.25 -28.00
C ALA A 160 26.92 -18.04 -26.72
N ASN A 161 27.75 -17.47 -25.83
CA ASN A 161 28.08 -18.09 -24.55
C ASN A 161 26.97 -17.96 -23.48
N SER A 162 26.16 -16.89 -23.53
CA SER A 162 25.03 -16.68 -22.61
C SER A 162 23.93 -17.74 -22.75
N ILE A 163 23.72 -18.23 -23.98
CA ILE A 163 22.75 -19.30 -24.29
C ILE A 163 23.20 -20.64 -23.69
N ARG A 164 24.51 -20.86 -23.59
CA ARG A 164 25.11 -22.12 -23.11
C ARG A 164 25.17 -22.22 -21.57
N MET A 165 25.11 -21.10 -20.84
CA MET A 165 25.16 -21.05 -19.36
C MET A 165 23.80 -21.02 -18.64
N LYS A 166 22.68 -21.08 -19.37
CA LYS A 166 21.32 -21.02 -18.81
C LYS A 166 20.81 -22.38 -18.27
N SER A 167 21.72 -23.23 -17.80
CA SER A 167 21.40 -24.50 -17.13
C SER A 167 22.10 -24.57 -15.77
N ARG A 168 21.53 -23.89 -14.75
CA ARG A 168 21.78 -24.19 -13.33
C ARG A 168 20.80 -23.47 -12.39
N SER A 169 19.91 -24.27 -11.78
CA SER A 169 19.02 -23.98 -10.65
C SER A 169 17.98 -22.85 -10.84
N TRP A 170 16.89 -23.14 -11.54
CA TRP A 170 15.81 -22.20 -11.85
C TRP A 170 14.99 -21.70 -10.63
N ILE A 171 15.04 -22.39 -9.48
CA ILE A 171 14.03 -22.22 -8.41
C ILE A 171 14.56 -21.54 -7.13
N SER A 172 15.86 -21.62 -6.79
CA SER A 172 16.37 -21.04 -5.53
C SER A 172 17.02 -19.67 -5.67
N ARG A 173 17.84 -19.45 -6.72
CA ARG A 173 18.55 -18.17 -6.91
C ARG A 173 17.66 -17.08 -7.51
N ALA A 174 16.87 -17.42 -8.53
CA ALA A 174 16.03 -16.46 -9.24
C ALA A 174 14.94 -15.81 -8.37
N TRP A 175 14.36 -16.54 -7.40
CA TRP A 175 13.38 -15.96 -6.48
C TRP A 175 14.04 -15.00 -5.49
N PHE A 176 15.19 -15.38 -4.91
CA PHE A 176 15.91 -14.54 -3.94
C PHE A 176 16.47 -13.27 -4.59
N ASP A 177 16.90 -13.36 -5.84
CA ASP A 177 17.39 -12.22 -6.64
C ASP A 177 16.30 -11.16 -6.91
N ASN A 178 15.04 -11.61 -7.00
CA ASN A 178 13.87 -10.78 -7.30
C ASN A 178 13.01 -10.46 -6.08
N ALA A 179 13.38 -10.95 -4.89
CA ALA A 179 12.63 -10.71 -3.66
C ALA A 179 12.91 -9.31 -3.08
N LEU A 180 11.92 -8.77 -2.35
CA LEU A 180 12.01 -7.53 -1.57
C LEU A 180 12.26 -6.27 -2.40
N LEU A 181 13.50 -5.79 -2.46
CA LEU A 181 13.93 -4.63 -3.25
C LEU A 181 14.62 -5.04 -4.56
N GLY A 182 14.84 -6.34 -4.76
CA GLY A 182 15.71 -6.87 -5.81
C GLY A 182 17.18 -6.60 -5.52
N ARG A 183 18.06 -6.99 -6.45
CA ARG A 183 19.48 -6.64 -6.42
C ARG A 183 19.66 -5.12 -6.62
N ASN A 184 19.62 -4.37 -5.53
CA ASN A 184 19.89 -2.94 -5.50
C ASN A 184 21.34 -2.64 -5.12
N GLU A 185 21.76 -1.39 -5.32
CA GLU A 185 23.08 -0.92 -4.87
C GLU A 185 23.21 -1.01 -3.35
N THR A 186 24.46 -1.15 -2.88
CA THR A 186 24.83 -1.24 -1.46
C THR A 186 24.29 -0.09 -0.64
N PHE A 187 24.01 1.07 -1.23
CA PHE A 187 23.40 2.22 -0.54
C PHE A 187 21.98 1.95 -0.01
N PHE A 188 21.19 1.08 -0.65
CA PHE A 188 19.77 0.91 -0.34
C PHE A 188 19.45 -0.17 0.70
N TRP A 189 20.45 -0.76 1.36
CA TRP A 189 20.25 -1.83 2.35
C TRP A 189 19.38 -1.41 3.56
N LEU A 190 19.44 -0.14 3.96
CA LEU A 190 18.63 0.40 5.07
C LEU A 190 17.21 0.80 4.63
N LEU A 191 16.92 0.81 3.33
CA LEU A 191 15.63 1.27 2.83
C LEU A 191 14.49 0.35 3.27
N LEU A 192 14.75 -0.95 3.34
CA LEU A 192 13.76 -1.97 3.70
C LEU A 192 13.27 -1.87 5.16
N PRO A 193 14.14 -1.80 6.19
CA PRO A 193 13.67 -1.57 7.56
C PRO A 193 13.00 -0.19 7.72
N ILE A 194 13.42 0.84 6.98
CA ILE A 194 12.74 2.14 6.98
C ILE A 194 11.29 1.96 6.48
N PHE A 195 11.08 1.27 5.35
CA PHE A 195 9.74 1.01 4.84
C PHE A 195 8.88 0.22 5.81
N LEU A 196 9.44 -0.73 6.56
CA LEU A 196 8.69 -1.45 7.60
C LEU A 196 8.17 -0.49 8.69
N HIS A 197 9.04 0.38 9.21
CA HIS A 197 8.67 1.32 10.27
C HIS A 197 7.69 2.38 9.77
N VAL A 198 7.90 2.91 8.57
CA VAL A 198 6.95 3.84 7.92
C VAL A 198 5.60 3.15 7.75
N SER A 199 5.58 1.90 7.29
CA SER A 199 4.34 1.12 7.14
C SER A 199 3.62 0.90 8.48
N ALA A 200 4.37 0.61 9.55
CA ALA A 200 3.79 0.49 10.89
C ALA A 200 3.20 1.83 11.38
N GLY A 201 3.88 2.95 11.10
CA GLY A 201 3.37 4.30 11.37
C GLY A 201 2.09 4.61 10.59
N ILE A 202 2.03 4.26 9.30
CA ILE A 202 0.82 4.41 8.47
C ILE A 202 -0.33 3.59 9.05
N VAL A 203 -0.10 2.33 9.46
CA VAL A 203 -1.11 1.48 10.08
C VAL A 203 -1.61 2.06 11.41
N ALA A 204 -0.71 2.56 12.25
CA ALA A 204 -1.07 3.21 13.52
C ALA A 204 -1.90 4.48 13.29
N PHE A 205 -1.50 5.32 12.32
CA PHE A 205 -2.22 6.51 11.93
C PHE A 205 -3.63 6.18 11.43
N VAL A 206 -3.76 5.25 10.49
CA VAL A 206 -5.06 4.82 9.95
C VAL A 206 -5.96 4.24 11.03
N TRP A 207 -5.44 3.39 11.93
CA TRP A 207 -6.21 2.87 13.06
C TRP A 207 -6.74 4.00 13.95
N PHE A 208 -5.91 5.02 14.24
CA PHE A 208 -6.31 6.18 15.03
C PHE A 208 -7.37 7.03 14.30
N SER A 209 -7.18 7.29 13.01
CA SER A 209 -8.12 8.04 12.18
C SER A 209 -9.48 7.34 12.09
N LEU A 210 -9.49 6.05 11.78
CA LEU A 210 -10.72 5.24 11.74
C LEU A 210 -11.39 5.19 13.12
N GLY A 211 -10.61 5.05 14.20
CA GLY A 211 -11.14 5.05 15.57
C GLY A 211 -11.81 6.38 15.92
N THR A 212 -11.23 7.49 15.47
CA THR A 212 -11.80 8.84 15.62
C THR A 212 -13.12 8.97 14.85
N ILE A 213 -13.17 8.49 13.60
CA ILE A 213 -14.39 8.49 12.78
C ILE A 213 -15.49 7.64 13.45
N VAL A 214 -15.17 6.43 13.90
CA VAL A 214 -16.12 5.53 14.57
C VAL A 214 -16.68 6.16 15.84
N ARG A 215 -15.84 6.84 16.64
CA ARG A 215 -16.26 7.57 17.85
C ARG A 215 -17.14 8.77 17.53
N ALA A 216 -16.82 9.52 16.47
CA ALA A 216 -17.66 10.63 16.01
C ALA A 216 -19.05 10.12 15.61
N ILE A 217 -19.12 9.07 14.79
CA ILE A 217 -20.38 8.45 14.37
C ILE A 217 -21.16 7.90 15.57
N SER A 218 -20.49 7.26 16.52
CA SER A 218 -21.15 6.76 17.74
C SER A 218 -21.74 7.89 18.57
N PHE A 219 -21.03 9.02 18.67
CA PHE A 219 -21.52 10.22 19.35
C PHE A 219 -22.78 10.78 18.68
N PHE A 220 -22.75 10.98 17.36
CA PHE A 220 -23.92 11.44 16.60
C PHE A 220 -25.10 10.46 16.71
N THR A 221 -24.83 9.16 16.64
CA THR A 221 -25.88 8.13 16.78
C THR A 221 -26.55 8.23 18.16
N ARG A 222 -25.78 8.45 19.23
CA ARG A 222 -26.34 8.63 20.58
C ARG A 222 -27.17 9.91 20.71
N LEU A 223 -26.76 11.00 20.06
CA LEU A 223 -27.53 12.25 20.03
C LEU A 223 -28.88 12.07 19.34
N LEU A 224 -28.89 11.42 18.17
CA LEU A 224 -30.14 11.18 17.42
C LEU A 224 -31.06 10.20 18.14
N THR A 225 -30.52 9.12 18.71
CA THR A 225 -31.33 8.05 19.31
C THR A 225 -31.94 8.46 20.66
N ARG A 226 -31.41 9.51 21.32
CA ARG A 226 -31.98 10.08 22.55
C ARG A 226 -33.42 10.60 22.37
N ASN A 227 -33.84 10.89 21.14
CA ASN A 227 -35.19 11.38 20.81
C ASN A 227 -36.15 10.30 20.28
N THR A 228 -35.70 9.08 20.01
CA THR A 228 -36.55 8.04 19.39
C THR A 228 -36.44 6.72 20.13
N SER A 229 -37.41 6.48 21.01
CA SER A 229 -37.67 5.21 21.69
C SER A 229 -38.17 4.17 20.69
N THR A 230 -37.31 3.62 19.84
CA THR A 230 -37.74 2.60 18.87
C THR A 230 -36.86 1.36 18.88
N GLN A 231 -37.34 0.42 19.70
CA GLN A 231 -37.41 -1.03 19.52
C GLN A 231 -36.49 -1.69 18.47
N ASN A 232 -35.66 -2.58 19.01
CA ASN A 232 -34.82 -3.55 18.32
C ASN A 232 -35.57 -4.34 17.23
N SER A 233 -35.16 -4.16 15.99
CA SER A 233 -35.44 -5.07 14.86
C SER A 233 -34.23 -5.13 13.93
N SER A 234 -33.06 -5.49 14.48
CA SER A 234 -31.80 -5.52 13.72
C SER A 234 -31.64 -6.77 12.84
N GLY A 235 -32.32 -7.87 13.15
CA GLY A 235 -32.12 -9.16 12.46
C GLY A 235 -32.74 -9.28 11.06
N ALA A 236 -33.80 -8.52 10.77
CA ALA A 236 -34.45 -8.56 9.44
C ALA A 236 -33.86 -7.54 8.46
N LYS A 237 -33.38 -6.40 8.96
CA LYS A 237 -32.86 -5.30 8.13
C LYS A 237 -31.45 -5.57 7.58
N SER A 238 -30.60 -6.30 8.30
CA SER A 238 -29.25 -6.64 7.81
C SER A 238 -29.29 -7.69 6.69
N ARG A 239 -30.20 -8.68 6.79
CA ARG A 239 -30.44 -9.67 5.73
C ARG A 239 -30.90 -9.02 4.42
N ALA A 240 -31.76 -8.00 4.48
CA ALA A 240 -32.19 -7.25 3.30
C ALA A 240 -31.04 -6.45 2.66
N ILE A 241 -30.11 -5.90 3.46
CA ILE A 241 -28.91 -5.21 2.96
C ILE A 241 -27.96 -6.18 2.27
N VAL A 242 -27.74 -7.38 2.83
CA VAL A 242 -26.91 -8.42 2.20
C VAL A 242 -27.53 -8.90 0.89
N ILE A 243 -28.81 -9.27 0.90
CA ILE A 243 -29.51 -9.73 -0.30
C ILE A 243 -29.56 -8.62 -1.36
N GLY A 244 -29.83 -7.38 -0.96
CA GLY A 244 -29.84 -6.22 -1.85
C GLY A 244 -28.46 -5.91 -2.44
N THR A 245 -27.40 -6.00 -1.64
CA THR A 245 -26.02 -5.79 -2.13
C THR A 245 -25.62 -6.90 -3.09
N PHE A 246 -25.95 -8.16 -2.80
CA PHE A 246 -25.71 -9.30 -3.70
C PHE A 246 -26.47 -9.14 -5.03
N MET A 247 -27.75 -8.75 -4.99
CA MET A 247 -28.51 -8.46 -6.22
C MET A 247 -27.91 -7.29 -7.00
N PHE A 248 -27.49 -6.22 -6.32
CA PHE A 248 -26.89 -5.04 -6.94
C PHE A 248 -25.54 -5.32 -7.64
N ILE A 249 -24.70 -6.17 -7.03
CA ILE A 249 -23.45 -6.65 -7.65
C ILE A 249 -23.75 -7.49 -8.91
N ALA A 250 -24.75 -8.36 -8.82
CA ALA A 250 -25.06 -9.32 -9.88
C ALA A 250 -25.61 -8.67 -11.15
N THR A 251 -26.24 -7.50 -11.07
CA THR A 251 -27.00 -6.93 -12.19
C THR A 251 -26.46 -5.64 -12.80
N ALA A 252 -25.68 -4.82 -12.08
CA ALA A 252 -25.42 -3.44 -12.56
C ALA A 252 -24.03 -2.85 -12.28
N VAL A 253 -23.26 -3.39 -11.32
CA VAL A 253 -22.13 -2.66 -10.74
C VAL A 253 -20.90 -3.54 -10.51
N PRO A 254 -19.67 -3.01 -10.69
CA PRO A 254 -18.42 -3.69 -10.34
C PRO A 254 -18.36 -4.12 -8.87
N TYR A 255 -17.88 -5.34 -8.61
CA TYR A 255 -17.71 -5.89 -7.25
C TYR A 255 -16.87 -4.97 -6.33
N GLN A 256 -15.98 -4.17 -6.91
CA GLN A 256 -15.15 -3.18 -6.25
C GLN A 256 -15.99 -2.12 -5.51
N LEU A 257 -17.12 -1.68 -6.10
CA LEU A 257 -18.03 -0.75 -5.42
C LEU A 257 -18.69 -1.43 -4.21
N ALA A 258 -19.10 -2.69 -4.35
CA ALA A 258 -19.71 -3.41 -3.24
C ALA A 258 -18.73 -3.70 -2.11
N PHE A 259 -17.45 -3.94 -2.42
CA PHE A 259 -16.41 -4.00 -1.40
C PHE A 259 -16.29 -2.65 -0.66
N ALA A 260 -16.25 -1.52 -1.37
CA ALA A 260 -16.23 -0.19 -0.75
C ALA A 260 -17.46 0.06 0.16
N MET A 261 -18.66 -0.30 -0.32
CA MET A 261 -19.90 -0.23 0.49
C MET A 261 -19.84 -1.13 1.73
N THR A 262 -19.21 -2.30 1.61
CA THR A 262 -18.99 -3.20 2.75
C THR A 262 -18.06 -2.57 3.79
N VAL A 263 -17.02 -1.85 3.37
CA VAL A 263 -16.16 -1.09 4.31
C VAL A 263 -16.95 0.02 5.01
N ILE A 264 -17.78 0.76 4.27
CA ILE A 264 -18.64 1.81 4.85
C ILE A 264 -19.64 1.21 5.86
N ALA A 265 -20.30 0.11 5.51
CA ALA A 265 -21.19 -0.61 6.40
C ALA A 265 -20.46 -1.08 7.67
N LEU A 266 -19.21 -1.55 7.53
CA LEU A 266 -18.39 -1.99 8.65
C LEU A 266 -18.05 -0.84 9.61
N VAL A 267 -17.82 0.39 9.11
CA VAL A 267 -17.67 1.59 9.96
C VAL A 267 -18.92 1.80 10.82
N VAL A 268 -20.12 1.73 10.21
CA VAL A 268 -21.40 1.90 10.92
C VAL A 268 -21.63 0.77 11.94
N ILE A 269 -21.31 -0.47 11.58
CA ILE A 269 -21.41 -1.63 12.48
C ILE A 269 -20.47 -1.45 13.68
N SER A 270 -19.22 -1.04 13.46
CA SER A 270 -18.26 -0.75 14.54
C SER A 270 -18.74 0.38 15.45
N ALA A 271 -19.35 1.43 14.90
CA ALA A 271 -19.94 2.52 15.69
C ALA A 271 -21.11 2.03 16.56
N LYS A 272 -22.02 1.22 16.01
CA LYS A 272 -23.12 0.60 16.77
C LYS A 272 -22.60 -0.27 17.92
N LYS A 273 -21.58 -1.10 17.65
CA LYS A 273 -20.94 -1.93 18.68
C LYS A 273 -20.28 -1.10 19.77
N LEU A 274 -19.69 0.04 19.43
CA LEU A 274 -19.13 0.97 20.40
C LEU A 274 -20.22 1.58 21.30
N VAL A 275 -21.35 2.00 20.73
CA VAL A 275 -22.49 2.50 21.51
C VAL A 275 -22.99 1.44 22.50
N VAL A 276 -23.16 0.20 22.03
CA VAL A 276 -23.57 -0.93 22.88
C VAL A 276 -22.56 -1.14 24.02
N ALA A 277 -21.26 -1.26 23.69
CA ALA A 277 -20.20 -1.48 24.69
C ALA A 277 -20.11 -0.35 25.74
N GLN A 278 -20.41 0.89 25.36
CA GLN A 278 -20.47 2.03 26.28
C GLN A 278 -21.74 2.06 27.15
N SER A 279 -22.83 1.49 26.66
CA SER A 279 -24.13 1.49 27.35
C SER A 279 -24.35 0.29 28.29
N THR A 280 -23.57 -0.79 28.14
CA THR A 280 -23.71 -1.99 28.95
C THR A 280 -23.05 -1.81 30.33
N THR A 281 -23.85 -1.94 31.38
CA THR A 281 -23.44 -1.79 32.79
C THR A 281 -23.09 -3.12 33.48
N GLU A 282 -23.58 -4.25 32.98
CA GLU A 282 -23.31 -5.57 33.57
C GLU A 282 -21.93 -6.12 33.17
N ILE A 283 -21.06 -6.37 34.15
CA ILE A 283 -19.63 -6.70 33.99
C ILE A 283 -19.38 -7.81 32.94
N ALA A 284 -20.10 -8.92 33.01
CA ALA A 284 -19.91 -10.06 32.11
C ALA A 284 -20.29 -9.73 30.65
N TYR A 285 -21.36 -8.97 30.46
CA TYR A 285 -21.81 -8.54 29.13
C TYR A 285 -20.96 -7.38 28.59
N THR A 286 -20.44 -6.51 29.46
CA THR A 286 -19.55 -5.41 29.12
C THR A 286 -18.28 -5.95 28.45
N GLN A 287 -17.63 -6.97 29.02
CA GLN A 287 -16.43 -7.56 28.42
C GLN A 287 -16.70 -8.14 27.02
N ALA A 288 -17.79 -8.89 26.86
CA ALA A 288 -18.16 -9.46 25.55
C ALA A 288 -18.50 -8.36 24.52
N ALA A 289 -19.12 -7.26 24.94
CA ALA A 289 -19.41 -6.12 24.08
C ALA A 289 -18.13 -5.41 23.61
N TRP A 290 -17.15 -5.20 24.51
CA TRP A 290 -15.83 -4.65 24.17
C TRP A 290 -15.04 -5.57 23.24
N ASP A 291 -15.04 -6.88 23.51
CA ASP A 291 -14.38 -7.87 22.65
C ASP A 291 -14.92 -7.81 21.21
N ARG A 292 -16.26 -7.75 21.06
CA ARG A 292 -16.93 -7.61 19.75
C ARG A 292 -16.61 -6.30 19.05
N PHE A 293 -16.50 -5.19 19.80
CA PHE A 293 -16.10 -3.90 19.25
C PHE A 293 -14.65 -3.96 18.74
N HIS A 294 -13.71 -4.41 19.56
CA HIS A 294 -12.31 -4.51 19.20
C HIS A 294 -12.08 -5.44 18.00
N PHE A 295 -12.78 -6.57 17.93
CA PHE A 295 -12.74 -7.45 16.76
C PHE A 295 -13.23 -6.73 15.50
N SER A 296 -14.38 -6.05 15.57
CA SER A 296 -14.90 -5.30 14.41
C SER A 296 -13.94 -4.21 13.94
N MET A 297 -13.28 -3.52 14.88
CA MET A 297 -12.32 -2.48 14.58
C MET A 297 -11.06 -3.04 13.89
N SER A 298 -10.59 -4.21 14.32
CA SER A 298 -9.46 -4.89 13.67
C SER A 298 -9.78 -5.30 12.23
N ILE A 299 -10.98 -5.85 12.00
CA ILE A 299 -11.43 -6.19 10.64
C ILE A 299 -11.62 -4.92 9.79
N LEU A 300 -12.10 -3.82 10.37
CA LEU A 300 -12.23 -2.54 9.67
C LEU A 300 -10.88 -2.02 9.19
N VAL A 301 -9.85 -2.07 10.04
CA VAL A 301 -8.47 -1.71 9.63
C VAL A 301 -8.00 -2.60 8.47
N MET A 302 -8.22 -3.91 8.55
CA MET A 302 -7.87 -4.84 7.47
C MET A 302 -8.56 -4.51 6.15
N PHE A 303 -9.88 -4.29 6.18
CA PHE A 303 -10.65 -3.98 4.98
C PHE A 303 -10.26 -2.61 4.39
N PHE A 304 -9.92 -1.64 5.24
CA PHE A 304 -9.42 -0.34 4.78
C PHE A 304 -8.11 -0.48 4.00
N PHE A 305 -7.17 -1.29 4.46
CA PHE A 305 -5.91 -1.53 3.75
C PHE A 305 -6.06 -2.38 2.47
N LEU A 306 -7.23 -2.97 2.23
CA LEU A 306 -7.58 -3.62 0.96
C LEU A 306 -8.18 -2.65 -0.08
N LEU A 307 -8.64 -1.45 0.33
CA LEU A 307 -9.21 -0.45 -0.57
C LEU A 307 -8.25 0.02 -1.68
N PRO A 308 -6.94 0.25 -1.45
CA PRO A 308 -6.02 0.68 -2.51
C PRO A 308 -5.93 -0.29 -3.69
N PHE A 309 -6.27 -1.56 -3.50
CA PHE A 309 -6.29 -2.56 -4.57
C PHE A 309 -7.58 -2.52 -5.40
N THR A 310 -8.64 -1.90 -4.89
CA THR A 310 -9.98 -1.86 -5.53
C THR A 310 -10.38 -0.47 -6.02
N ILE A 311 -9.87 0.60 -5.39
CA ILE A 311 -10.19 1.98 -5.76
C ILE A 311 -9.72 2.36 -7.18
N PRO A 312 -8.50 2.00 -7.65
CA PRO A 312 -8.06 2.42 -8.99
C PRO A 312 -8.96 1.91 -10.11
N SER A 313 -9.39 0.65 -10.04
CA SER A 313 -10.33 0.07 -11.02
C SER A 313 -11.71 0.73 -10.91
N LEU A 314 -12.19 1.00 -9.69
CA LEU A 314 -13.44 1.76 -9.48
C LEU A 314 -13.35 3.17 -10.07
N MET A 315 -12.23 3.88 -9.91
CA MET A 315 -12.03 5.22 -10.45
C MET A 315 -12.06 5.24 -11.98
N VAL A 316 -11.43 4.25 -12.62
CA VAL A 316 -11.49 4.08 -14.08
C VAL A 316 -12.93 3.84 -14.54
N TRP A 317 -13.67 2.97 -13.84
CA TRP A 317 -15.07 2.71 -14.16
C TRP A 317 -15.95 3.97 -14.02
N VAL A 318 -15.81 4.73 -12.93
CA VAL A 318 -16.54 6.00 -12.74
C VAL A 318 -16.21 7.01 -13.85
N ARG A 319 -14.94 7.12 -14.23
CA ARG A 319 -14.51 7.97 -15.35
C ARG A 319 -15.12 7.53 -16.68
N ASN A 320 -15.20 6.23 -16.93
CA ASN A 320 -15.80 5.69 -18.16
C ASN A 320 -17.28 6.02 -18.24
N ILE A 321 -18.02 5.87 -17.14
CA ILE A 321 -19.43 6.27 -17.05
C ILE A 321 -19.59 7.77 -17.30
N ALA A 322 -18.75 8.61 -16.67
CA ALA A 322 -18.79 10.05 -16.87
C ALA A 322 -18.50 10.46 -18.33
N GLY A 323 -17.71 9.66 -19.05
CA GLY A 323 -17.47 9.81 -20.49
C GLY A 323 -18.52 9.18 -21.40
N GLY A 324 -19.63 8.66 -20.85
CA GLY A 324 -20.70 8.01 -21.62
C GLY A 324 -20.43 6.56 -22.03
N TRP A 325 -19.33 5.96 -21.56
CA TRP A 325 -19.00 4.57 -21.84
C TRP A 325 -19.46 3.66 -20.70
N LEU A 326 -20.65 3.06 -20.88
CA LEU A 326 -21.31 2.21 -19.89
C LEU A 326 -20.80 0.76 -19.85
N HIS A 327 -19.80 0.41 -20.66
CA HIS A 327 -19.31 -0.97 -20.71
C HIS A 327 -18.37 -1.26 -19.53
N SER A 328 -18.84 -2.10 -18.59
CA SER A 328 -18.00 -2.66 -17.52
C SER A 328 -16.96 -3.63 -18.09
N PHE A 329 -15.84 -3.85 -17.39
CA PHE A 329 -14.92 -4.90 -17.79
C PHE A 329 -15.55 -6.28 -17.53
N PRO A 330 -15.32 -7.29 -18.39
CA PRO A 330 -15.93 -8.62 -18.23
C PRO A 330 -15.63 -9.30 -16.88
N SER A 331 -14.53 -8.92 -16.21
CA SER A 331 -14.14 -9.45 -14.90
C SER A 331 -14.84 -8.79 -13.70
N ASP A 332 -15.57 -7.69 -13.90
CA ASP A 332 -16.05 -6.83 -12.81
C ASP A 332 -17.32 -7.35 -12.12
N HIS A 333 -18.01 -8.35 -12.69
CA HIS A 333 -19.26 -8.89 -12.15
C HIS A 333 -19.08 -10.21 -11.38
N ARG A 334 -17.85 -10.52 -10.96
CA ARG A 334 -17.50 -11.75 -10.25
C ARG A 334 -17.89 -11.69 -8.77
N VAL A 335 -19.11 -12.16 -8.49
CA VAL A 335 -19.69 -12.25 -7.14
C VAL A 335 -18.83 -13.11 -6.20
N ASP A 336 -18.13 -14.11 -6.73
CA ASP A 336 -17.25 -15.00 -5.97
C ASP A 336 -16.09 -14.27 -5.27
N TYR A 337 -15.64 -13.14 -5.82
CA TYR A 337 -14.57 -12.34 -5.21
C TYR A 337 -15.03 -11.48 -4.03
N VAL A 338 -16.30 -11.09 -3.96
CA VAL A 338 -16.81 -10.17 -2.91
C VAL A 338 -17.76 -10.85 -1.93
N GLY A 339 -18.44 -11.92 -2.36
CA GLY A 339 -19.45 -12.64 -1.58
C GLY A 339 -18.97 -13.08 -0.19
N PRO A 340 -17.79 -13.73 -0.06
CA PRO A 340 -17.27 -14.12 1.26
C PRO A 340 -17.08 -12.95 2.22
N PHE A 341 -16.66 -11.79 1.73
CA PHE A 341 -16.48 -10.59 2.56
C PHE A 341 -17.82 -10.04 3.05
N ILE A 342 -18.84 -10.01 2.20
CA ILE A 342 -20.19 -9.54 2.56
C ILE A 342 -20.80 -10.45 3.62
N VAL A 343 -20.76 -11.77 3.40
CA VAL A 343 -21.27 -12.76 4.36
C VAL A 343 -20.52 -12.67 5.69
N PHE A 344 -19.20 -12.47 5.63
CA PHE A 344 -18.39 -12.30 6.83
C PHE A 344 -18.78 -11.03 7.62
N VAL A 345 -18.95 -9.88 6.95
CA VAL A 345 -19.38 -8.64 7.60
C VAL A 345 -20.80 -8.76 8.17
N GLU A 346 -21.68 -9.48 7.50
CA GLU A 346 -23.01 -9.81 8.05
C GLU A 346 -22.93 -10.67 9.31
N GLY A 347 -22.06 -11.68 9.32
CA GLY A 347 -21.78 -12.48 10.52
C GLY A 347 -21.26 -11.61 11.68
N ILE A 348 -20.42 -10.63 11.38
CA ILE A 348 -19.95 -9.63 12.35
C ILE A 348 -21.12 -8.76 12.85
N ALA A 349 -22.01 -8.31 11.97
CA ALA A 349 -23.17 -7.48 12.32
C ALA A 349 -24.12 -8.21 13.28
N ASN A 350 -24.37 -9.50 13.04
CA ASN A 350 -25.26 -10.35 13.84
C ASN A 350 -24.62 -10.89 15.12
N GLY A 351 -23.33 -10.61 15.37
CA GLY A 351 -22.64 -11.02 16.59
C GLY A 351 -22.12 -12.46 16.60
N ALA A 352 -22.14 -13.16 15.47
CA ALA A 352 -21.64 -14.54 15.34
C ALA A 352 -20.11 -14.64 15.44
N ALA A 353 -19.39 -13.53 15.25
CA ALA A 353 -17.94 -13.56 15.07
C ALA A 353 -17.11 -13.74 16.36
N VAL A 354 -17.68 -13.50 17.54
CA VAL A 354 -16.97 -13.63 18.83
C VAL A 354 -17.91 -14.24 19.87
N THR A 355 -18.23 -15.51 19.71
CA THR A 355 -18.88 -16.32 20.75
C THR A 355 -17.88 -17.33 21.27
N ARG A 356 -17.52 -17.24 22.56
CA ARG A 356 -16.71 -18.27 23.21
C ARG A 356 -17.55 -19.56 23.24
N MET A 357 -17.18 -20.55 22.44
CA MET A 357 -17.69 -21.90 22.67
C MET A 357 -17.03 -22.37 23.96
N THR A 358 -17.80 -22.43 25.05
CA THR A 358 -17.43 -23.19 26.22
C THR A 358 -17.43 -24.65 25.80
N TRP A 359 -16.27 -25.15 25.33
CA TRP A 359 -16.04 -26.58 25.25
C TRP A 359 -16.09 -27.09 26.70
N LYS A 360 -17.26 -27.57 27.12
CA LYS A 360 -17.37 -28.40 28.32
C LYS A 360 -16.47 -29.62 28.04
N ARG A 361 -15.44 -29.76 28.87
CA ARG A 361 -14.51 -30.87 28.84
C ARG A 361 -15.21 -32.15 29.26
#